data_AF-A0A3N9WYC8-F1
#
_entry.id   AF-A0A3N9WYC8-F1
#
_cell.length_a   1.000
_cell.length_b   1.000
_cell.length_c   1.000
_cell.angle_alpha   90.00
_cell.angle_beta   90.00
_cell.angle_gamma   90.00
#
_symmetry.space_group_name_H-M   'P 1'
#
loop_
_entity.id
_entity.type
_entity.pdbx_description
1 polymer ?
#
loop_
_entity_poly.entity_id
_entity_poly.type
_entity_poly.pdbx_seq_one_letter_code
_entity_poly.pdbx_strand_id
1 'polypeptide(L)'
;MAGAEVALVGLFSAKDREFESKLNLLASVVEAHGGQVVSRHVQRRGVSSGGADKMGDPFSRRTLLSPGRAREIAEACRQRGVGVAVFANPLTDHQRAVLADMFGCPVLTGEDL
;
A
#
# COMPACT_ATOMS: atom_id res chain seq x y z
N MET A 1 -14.03 -9.64 -2.50
CA MET A 1 -13.04 -9.47 -3.59
C MET A 1 -12.88 -10.77 -4.39
N ALA A 2 -13.96 -11.51 -4.67
CA ALA A 2 -13.87 -12.86 -5.19
C ALA A 2 -13.14 -12.90 -6.56
N GLY A 3 -11.99 -13.60 -6.61
CA GLY A 3 -11.17 -13.77 -7.81
C GLY A 3 -10.31 -12.57 -8.21
N ALA A 4 -10.27 -11.51 -7.41
CA ALA A 4 -9.46 -10.33 -7.72
C ALA A 4 -7.98 -10.58 -7.41
N GLU A 5 -7.10 -10.21 -8.34
CA GLU A 5 -5.67 -10.10 -8.06
C GLU A 5 -5.38 -8.83 -7.27
N VAL A 6 -4.67 -8.99 -6.14
CA VAL A 6 -4.47 -7.93 -5.15
C VAL A 6 -2.99 -7.62 -4.97
N ALA A 7 -2.67 -6.32 -5.01
CA ALA A 7 -1.38 -5.79 -4.56
C ALA A 7 -1.51 -5.28 -3.12
N LEU A 8 -0.66 -5.76 -2.21
CA LEU A 8 -0.53 -5.16 -0.87
C LEU A 8 0.49 -4.04 -0.88
N VAL A 9 0.17 -2.92 -0.25
CA VAL A 9 1.03 -1.74 -0.20
C VAL A 9 1.17 -1.23 1.24
N GLY A 10 2.36 -0.82 1.65
CA GLY A 10 2.53 -0.24 2.98
C GLY A 10 3.76 0.66 3.12
N LEU A 11 3.59 1.72 3.92
CA LEU A 11 4.63 2.60 4.41
C LEU A 11 4.89 2.28 5.89
N PHE A 12 6.12 1.92 6.23
CA PHE A 12 6.49 1.57 7.60
C PHE A 12 7.71 2.34 8.06
N SER A 13 7.72 2.72 9.34
CA SER A 13 8.92 3.24 9.98
C SER A 13 10.04 2.20 9.94
N ALA A 14 11.30 2.64 9.83
CA ALA A 14 12.46 1.75 9.96
C ALA A 14 12.53 1.07 11.34
N LYS A 15 11.84 1.61 12.35
CA LYS A 15 11.71 1.03 13.69
C LYS A 15 10.65 -0.06 13.77
N ASP A 16 9.69 -0.08 12.85
CA ASP A 16 8.64 -1.10 12.83
C ASP A 16 9.24 -2.43 12.37
N ARG A 17 9.34 -3.37 13.30
CA ARG A 17 9.85 -4.73 13.08
C ARG A 17 8.73 -5.72 12.75
N GLU A 18 7.49 -5.33 12.96
CA GLU A 18 6.31 -6.19 12.79
C GLU A 18 5.61 -5.95 11.45
N PHE A 19 6.18 -5.12 10.58
CA PHE A 19 5.58 -4.78 9.29
C PHE A 19 5.26 -6.03 8.43
N GLU A 20 6.09 -7.06 8.48
CA GLU A 20 5.82 -8.33 7.80
C GLU A 20 4.60 -9.04 8.37
N SER A 21 4.50 -9.11 9.71
CA SER A 21 3.33 -9.70 10.38
C SER A 21 2.06 -8.93 10.07
N LYS A 22 2.12 -7.59 10.01
CA LYS A 22 0.98 -6.74 9.61
C LYS A 22 0.54 -7.01 8.17
N LEU A 23 1.49 -7.17 7.25
CA LEU A 23 1.19 -7.52 5.86
C LEU A 23 0.67 -8.94 5.71
N ASN A 24 1.15 -9.89 6.51
CA ASN A 24 0.65 -11.25 6.53
C ASN A 24 -0.78 -11.30 7.04
N LEU A 25 -1.09 -10.57 8.11
CA LEU A 25 -2.46 -10.44 8.60
C LEU A 25 -3.39 -9.86 7.53
N LEU A 26 -2.96 -8.76 6.89
CA LEU A 26 -3.72 -8.15 5.80
C LEU A 26 -3.91 -9.11 4.61
N ALA A 27 -2.89 -9.91 4.28
CA ALA A 27 -3.00 -10.94 3.25
C ALA A 27 -4.07 -11.97 3.60
N SER A 28 -4.10 -12.46 4.84
CA SER A 28 -5.12 -13.40 5.31
C SER A 28 -6.53 -12.80 5.26
N VAL A 29 -6.68 -11.50 5.57
CA VAL A 29 -7.96 -10.80 5.41
C VAL A 29 -8.37 -10.72 3.94
N VAL A 30 -7.44 -10.44 3.03
CA VAL A 30 -7.70 -10.44 1.58
C VAL A 30 -8.15 -11.81 1.09
N GLU A 31 -7.44 -12.87 1.49
CA GLU A 31 -7.75 -14.26 1.13
C GLU A 31 -9.10 -14.70 1.68
N ALA A 32 -9.45 -14.33 2.92
CA ALA A 32 -10.76 -14.59 3.51
C ALA A 32 -11.92 -13.94 2.73
N HIS A 33 -11.67 -12.80 2.07
CA HIS A 33 -12.61 -12.12 1.19
C HIS A 33 -12.54 -12.59 -0.28
N GLY A 34 -11.83 -13.69 -0.54
CA GLY A 34 -11.72 -14.35 -1.84
C GLY A 34 -10.78 -13.66 -2.83
N GLY A 35 -9.95 -12.72 -2.39
CA GLY A 35 -8.90 -12.11 -3.21
C GLY A 35 -7.61 -12.94 -3.20
N GLN A 36 -6.76 -12.76 -4.20
CA GLN A 36 -5.46 -13.41 -4.29
C GLN A 36 -4.34 -12.37 -4.24
N VAL A 37 -3.46 -12.46 -3.24
CA VAL A 37 -2.31 -11.54 -3.15
C VAL A 37 -1.25 -11.94 -4.18
N VAL A 38 -1.04 -11.11 -5.20
CA VAL A 38 -0.09 -11.35 -6.29
C VAL A 38 1.18 -10.52 -6.20
N SER A 39 1.19 -9.46 -5.39
CA SER A 39 2.38 -8.64 -5.13
C SER A 39 2.32 -7.96 -3.77
N ARG A 40 3.50 -7.63 -3.22
CA ARG A 40 3.66 -6.90 -1.96
C ARG A 40 4.68 -5.78 -2.15
N HIS A 41 4.30 -4.56 -1.83
CA HIS A 41 5.10 -3.36 -2.04
C HIS A 41 5.29 -2.60 -0.72
N VAL A 42 6.51 -2.66 -0.20
CA VAL A 42 6.88 -1.97 1.04
C VAL A 42 7.74 -0.75 0.72
N GLN A 43 7.45 0.37 1.37
CA GLN A 43 8.38 1.49 1.52
C GLN A 43 8.71 1.66 3.00
N ARG A 44 10.01 1.75 3.31
CA ARG A 44 10.47 2.01 4.68
C ARG A 44 10.94 3.45 4.81
N ARG A 45 10.61 4.10 5.93
CA ARG A 45 11.06 5.46 6.25
C ARG A 45 12.00 5.46 7.45
N GLY A 46 13.25 5.82 7.21
CA GLY A 46 14.28 5.95 8.25
C GLY A 46 14.58 7.40 8.59
N VAL A 47 15.51 7.59 9.54
CA VAL A 47 15.96 8.92 10.01
C VAL A 47 16.51 9.78 8.87
N SER A 48 17.16 9.18 7.88
CA SER A 48 17.68 9.87 6.70
C SER A 48 16.59 10.52 5.83
N SER A 49 15.32 10.18 6.05
CA SER A 49 14.17 10.70 5.32
C SER A 49 13.43 11.82 6.08
N GLY A 50 14.19 12.74 6.70
CA GLY A 50 13.66 13.95 7.33
C GLY A 50 13.69 13.98 8.86
N GLY A 51 14.51 13.14 9.49
CA GLY A 51 14.68 13.09 10.94
C GLY A 51 13.88 11.97 11.62
N ALA A 52 14.18 11.71 12.89
CA ALA A 52 13.52 10.64 13.64
C ALA A 52 12.02 10.90 13.84
N ASP A 53 11.62 12.16 14.00
CA ASP A 53 10.23 12.53 14.27
C ASP A 53 9.31 12.28 13.07
N LYS A 54 9.87 12.24 11.85
CA LYS A 54 9.09 12.07 10.61
C LYS A 54 9.01 10.62 10.14
N MET A 55 9.52 9.65 10.90
CA MET A 55 9.53 8.25 10.46
C MET A 55 8.13 7.63 10.35
N GLY A 56 7.12 8.21 11.01
CA GLY A 56 5.71 7.83 10.86
C GLY A 56 4.95 8.64 9.81
N ASP A 57 5.56 9.71 9.27
CA ASP A 57 4.85 10.63 8.38
C ASP A 57 4.75 10.06 6.96
N PRO A 58 3.73 10.49 6.18
CA PRO A 58 3.72 10.36 4.74
C PRO A 58 4.95 10.97 4.08
N PHE A 59 5.51 10.30 3.07
CA PHE A 59 6.47 10.93 2.13
C PHE A 59 5.78 11.97 1.25
N SER A 60 4.50 11.76 0.95
CA SER A 60 3.67 12.64 0.13
C SER A 60 2.28 12.71 0.72
N ARG A 61 1.74 13.91 0.83
CA ARG A 61 0.33 14.10 1.23
C ARG A 61 -0.65 13.51 0.23
N ARG A 62 -0.26 13.39 -1.05
CA ARG A 62 -1.11 12.91 -2.15
C ARG A 62 -1.15 11.39 -2.29
N THR A 63 -0.08 10.70 -1.90
CA THR A 63 0.10 9.27 -2.23
C THR A 63 0.53 8.42 -1.05
N LEU A 64 0.74 9.01 0.14
CA LEU A 64 1.42 8.42 1.29
C LEU A 64 2.92 8.12 1.04
N LEU A 65 3.20 7.47 -0.08
CA LEU A 65 4.50 7.05 -0.59
C LEU A 65 5.27 8.17 -1.29
N SER A 66 6.57 7.97 -1.52
CA SER A 66 7.32 8.88 -2.38
C SER A 66 6.81 8.80 -3.83
N PRO A 67 6.91 9.89 -4.62
CA PRO A 67 6.43 9.90 -6.00
C PRO A 67 7.05 8.80 -6.88
N GLY A 68 8.34 8.50 -6.71
CA GLY A 68 9.02 7.41 -7.44
C GLY A 68 8.42 6.06 -7.10
N ARG A 69 8.24 5.78 -5.80
CA ARG A 69 7.68 4.51 -5.34
C ARG A 69 6.22 4.32 -5.78
N ALA A 70 5.42 5.38 -5.73
CA ALA A 70 4.04 5.33 -6.22
C ALA A 70 3.98 4.99 -7.72
N ARG A 71 4.87 5.54 -8.55
CA ARG A 71 4.95 5.23 -9.98
C ARG A 71 5.39 3.78 -10.25
N GLU A 72 6.39 3.29 -9.54
CA GLU A 72 6.84 1.89 -9.64
C GLU A 72 5.70 0.91 -9.35
N ILE A 73 4.94 1.17 -8.29
CA ILE A 73 3.81 0.31 -7.90
C ILE A 73 2.70 0.40 -8.94
N ALA A 74 2.39 1.60 -9.44
CA ALA A 74 1.41 1.79 -10.49
C ALA A 74 1.75 1.00 -11.75
N GLU A 75 3.03 1.01 -12.15
CA GLU A 75 3.51 0.22 -13.28
C GLU A 75 3.41 -1.28 -13.02
N ALA A 76 3.82 -1.74 -11.84
CA ALA A 76 3.69 -3.15 -11.45
C ALA A 76 2.23 -3.62 -11.42
N CYS A 77 1.30 -2.78 -10.96
CA CYS A 77 -0.14 -3.08 -10.96
C CYS A 77 -0.66 -3.25 -12.38
N ARG A 78 -0.32 -2.32 -13.30
CA ARG A 78 -0.72 -2.41 -14.71
C ARG A 78 -0.13 -3.61 -15.43
N GLN A 79 1.15 -3.90 -15.22
CA GLN A 79 1.83 -5.03 -15.87
C GLN A 79 1.25 -6.38 -15.44
N ARG A 80 0.83 -6.51 -14.18
CA ARG A 80 0.28 -7.74 -13.63
C ARG A 80 -1.24 -7.86 -13.80
N GLY A 81 -1.94 -6.79 -14.18
CA GLY A 81 -3.40 -6.79 -14.23
C GLY A 81 -4.04 -6.81 -12.85
N VAL A 82 -3.37 -6.21 -11.86
CA VAL A 82 -3.89 -6.12 -10.48
C VAL A 82 -5.25 -5.43 -10.48
N GLY A 83 -6.26 -6.14 -9.98
CA GLY A 83 -7.64 -5.68 -9.91
C GLY A 83 -7.91 -4.76 -8.71
N VAL A 84 -7.09 -4.81 -7.65
CA VAL A 84 -7.21 -3.93 -6.47
C VAL A 84 -5.87 -3.75 -5.77
N ALA A 85 -5.59 -2.55 -5.27
CA ALA A 85 -4.48 -2.30 -4.36
C ALA A 85 -5.00 -2.07 -2.93
N VAL A 86 -4.48 -2.80 -1.95
CA VAL A 86 -4.86 -2.69 -0.54
C VAL A 86 -3.71 -2.13 0.27
N PHE A 87 -3.95 -1.02 0.95
CA PHE A 87 -2.99 -0.37 1.82
C PHE A 87 -3.10 -0.87 3.27
N ALA A 88 -1.94 -1.18 3.86
CA ALA A 88 -1.83 -1.49 5.28
C ALA A 88 -1.95 -0.24 6.18
N ASN A 89 -1.78 0.95 5.61
CA ASN A 89 -1.93 2.23 6.30
C ASN A 89 -3.30 2.82 5.98
N PRO A 90 -3.91 3.57 6.93
CA PRO A 90 -5.09 4.36 6.61
C PRO A 90 -4.75 5.38 5.53
N LEU A 91 -5.71 5.63 4.65
CA LEU A 91 -5.62 6.61 3.58
C LEU A 91 -6.76 7.61 3.72
N THR A 92 -6.45 8.89 3.48
CA THR A 92 -7.50 9.89 3.32
C THR A 92 -8.22 9.70 1.98
N ASP A 93 -9.44 10.21 1.86
CA ASP A 93 -10.21 10.14 0.60
C ASP A 93 -9.44 10.74 -0.59
N HIS A 94 -8.71 11.83 -0.33
CA HIS A 94 -7.85 12.45 -1.34
C HIS A 94 -6.72 11.52 -1.79
N GLN A 95 -6.07 10.81 -0.85
CA GLN A 95 -5.02 9.86 -1.18
C GLN A 95 -5.57 8.68 -1.97
N ARG A 96 -6.71 8.13 -1.55
CA ARG A 96 -7.39 7.03 -2.25
C ARG A 96 -7.69 7.40 -3.70
N ALA A 97 -8.29 8.57 -3.92
CA ALA A 97 -8.65 9.04 -5.26
C ALA A 97 -7.40 9.21 -6.16
N VAL A 98 -6.34 9.86 -5.66
CA VAL A 98 -5.11 10.06 -6.43
C VAL A 98 -4.40 8.74 -6.72
N LEU A 99 -4.35 7.82 -5.76
CA LEU A 99 -3.71 6.52 -5.93
C LEU A 99 -4.50 5.64 -6.90
N ALA A 100 -5.83 5.64 -6.83
CA ALA A 100 -6.68 4.85 -7.73
C ALA A 100 -6.51 5.30 -9.19
N ASP A 101 -6.54 6.61 -9.43
CA ASP A 101 -6.25 7.20 -10.75
C ASP A 101 -4.84 6.81 -11.23
N MET A 102 -3.83 6.94 -10.36
CA MET A 102 -2.44 6.63 -10.71
C MET A 102 -2.21 5.14 -11.01
N PHE A 103 -2.81 4.24 -10.23
CA PHE A 103 -2.58 2.81 -10.32
C PHE A 103 -3.42 2.18 -11.44
N GLY A 104 -4.56 2.79 -11.78
CA GLY A 104 -5.51 2.25 -12.76
C GLY A 104 -6.39 1.14 -12.18
N CYS A 105 -6.46 1.00 -10.86
CA CYS A 105 -7.32 0.07 -10.16
C CYS A 105 -7.82 0.67 -8.83
N PRO A 106 -8.93 0.17 -8.26
CA PRO A 106 -9.43 0.63 -6.97
C PRO A 106 -8.39 0.48 -5.85
N VAL A 107 -8.41 1.43 -4.91
CA VAL A 107 -7.53 1.47 -3.75
C VAL A 107 -8.36 1.36 -2.48
N LEU A 108 -8.07 0.31 -1.71
CA LEU A 108 -8.69 0.00 -0.43
C LEU A 108 -7.65 0.05 0.68
N THR A 109 -8.11 0.02 1.92
CA THR A 109 -7.33 -0.20 3.14
C THR A 109 -7.86 -1.44 3.84
N GLY A 110 -7.15 -1.90 4.87
CA GLY A 110 -7.64 -3.02 5.70
C GLY A 110 -9.00 -2.79 6.35
N GLU A 111 -9.45 -1.54 6.53
CA GLU A 111 -10.77 -1.21 7.10
C GLU A 111 -11.92 -1.40 6.10
N ASP A 112 -11.62 -1.48 4.79
CA ASP A 112 -12.63 -1.64 3.74
C ASP A 112 -12.85 -3.11 3.35
N LEU A 113 -12.10 -4.04 3.98
CA LEU A 113 -12.15 -5.47 3.72
C LEU A 113 -13.05 -6.17 4.75
#